data_AF-A0A7C9F0J5-F1
#
_entry.id   AF-A0A7C9F0J5-F1
#
_cell.length_a   1.000
_cell.length_b   1.000
_cell.length_c   1.000
_cell.angle_alpha   90.00
_cell.angle_beta   90.00
_cell.angle_gamma   90.00
#
_symmetry.space_group_name_H-M   'P 1'
#
loop_
_entity.id
_entity.type
_entity.pdbx_description
1 polymer ?
#
loop_
_entity_poly.entity_id
_entity_poly.type
_entity_poly.pdbx_seq_one_letter_code
_entity_poly.pdbx_strand_id
1 'polypeptide(L)'
;ENNIPICLVYGKEDPWVRPIWGQQVKRQLPEVPYYEISPAGHCPHDEVPEVVNYILRGWVKNLESNGAAALPLLDDKEAVNYDLTKDVEFIREGSKKLVQVKFFGSKSSFWNQIWSQIKARIQ
;
A
#
# COMPACT_ATOMS: atom_id res chain seq x y z
N GLU A 1 9.76 19.12 13.27
CA GLU A 1 9.17 18.01 12.48
C GLU A 1 7.66 18.12 12.56
N ASN A 2 6.96 18.12 11.43
CA ASN A 2 5.51 18.21 11.41
C ASN A 2 4.93 16.80 11.51
N ASN A 3 4.18 16.53 12.59
CA ASN A 3 3.52 15.25 12.86
C ASN A 3 2.27 15.07 11.97
N ILE A 4 2.45 15.11 10.65
CA ILE A 4 1.36 15.00 9.68
C ILE A 4 1.26 13.52 9.26
N PRO A 5 0.11 12.85 9.45
CA PRO A 5 -0.05 11.47 9.05
C PRO A 5 -0.04 11.35 7.51
N ILE A 6 0.67 10.33 7.01
CA ILE A 6 0.82 10.05 5.58
C ILE A 6 0.28 8.64 5.30
N CYS A 7 -0.34 8.45 4.13
CA CYS A 7 -0.69 7.14 3.57
C CYS A 7 -0.36 7.17 2.07
N LEU A 8 0.35 6.14 1.60
CA LEU A 8 0.76 6.01 0.21
C LEU A 8 -0.16 5.01 -0.50
N VAL A 9 -0.71 5.40 -1.64
CA VAL A 9 -1.53 4.55 -2.49
C VAL A 9 -1.06 4.72 -3.93
N TYR A 10 -0.57 3.64 -4.53
CA TYR A 10 -0.02 3.63 -5.89
C TYR A 10 -0.76 2.63 -6.76
N GLY A 11 -0.91 2.95 -8.05
CA GLY A 11 -1.17 1.92 -9.04
C GLY A 11 0.11 1.17 -9.38
N LYS A 12 0.07 -0.17 -9.36
CA LYS A 12 1.22 -1.03 -9.60
C LYS A 12 1.76 -0.90 -11.02
N GLU A 13 0.88 -0.58 -11.97
CA GLU A 13 1.17 -0.44 -13.39
C GLU A 13 1.45 1.01 -13.82
N ASP A 14 1.65 1.96 -12.88
CA ASP A 14 1.95 3.36 -13.22
C ASP A 14 3.21 3.47 -14.10
N PRO A 15 3.08 3.97 -15.35
CA PRO A 15 4.21 4.10 -16.28
C PRO A 15 5.07 5.35 -16.03
N TRP A 16 4.55 6.34 -15.31
CA TRP A 16 5.18 7.66 -15.14
C TRP A 16 5.81 7.78 -13.76
N VAL A 17 5.04 7.56 -12.69
CA VAL A 17 5.52 7.59 -11.30
C VAL A 17 5.53 6.16 -10.78
N ARG A 18 6.47 5.38 -11.31
CA ARG A 18 6.58 3.94 -11.03
C ARG A 18 6.62 3.65 -9.52
N PRO A 19 6.06 2.51 -9.06
CA PRO A 19 6.01 2.16 -7.63
C PRO A 19 7.35 2.16 -6.88
N ILE A 20 8.48 2.06 -7.60
CA ILE A 20 9.82 2.18 -7.02
C ILE A 20 10.01 3.46 -6.19
N TRP A 21 9.35 4.57 -6.56
CA TRP A 21 9.41 5.83 -5.83
C TRP A 21 8.64 5.78 -4.52
N GLY A 22 7.40 5.26 -4.53
CA GLY A 22 6.61 5.00 -3.32
C GLY A 22 7.33 4.05 -2.36
N GLN A 23 7.97 3.00 -2.90
CA GLN A 23 8.81 2.08 -2.12
C GLN A 23 10.02 2.77 -1.48
N GLN A 24 10.65 3.75 -2.15
CA GLN A 24 11.73 4.54 -1.54
C GLN A 24 11.22 5.40 -0.38
N VAL A 25 10.06 6.04 -0.52
CA VAL A 25 9.43 6.80 0.58
C VAL A 25 9.11 5.87 1.76
N LYS A 26 8.51 4.70 1.51
CA LYS A 26 8.23 3.69 2.54
C LYS A 26 9.47 3.22 3.29
N ARG A 27 10.66 3.20 2.65
CA ARG A 27 11.92 2.87 3.34
C ARG A 27 12.37 3.97 4.30
N GLN A 28 12.15 5.22 3.95
CA GLN A 28 12.49 6.36 4.79
C GLN A 28 11.48 6.54 5.93
N LEU A 29 10.22 6.15 5.69
CA LEU A 29 9.09 6.26 6.62
C LEU A 29 8.41 4.88 6.79
N PRO A 30 9.05 3.91 7.48
CA PRO A 30 8.57 2.53 7.58
C PRO A 30 7.20 2.37 8.28
N GLU A 31 6.82 3.33 9.12
CA GLU A 31 5.52 3.39 9.78
C GLU A 31 4.36 3.81 8.86
N VAL A 32 4.64 4.48 7.74
CA VAL A 32 3.59 4.98 6.82
C VAL A 32 2.91 3.82 6.10
N PRO A 33 1.57 3.69 6.15
CA PRO A 33 0.84 2.70 5.36
C PRO A 33 1.12 2.87 3.87
N TYR A 34 1.39 1.78 3.17
CA TYR A 34 1.65 1.80 1.73
C TYR A 34 0.93 0.67 1.02
N TYR A 35 0.16 1.03 -0.01
CA TYR A 35 -0.66 0.13 -0.81
C TYR A 35 -0.29 0.25 -2.30
N GLU A 36 -0.07 -0.88 -2.97
CA GLU A 36 0.00 -0.99 -4.43
C GLU A 36 -1.23 -1.74 -4.95
N ILE A 37 -1.90 -1.17 -5.95
CA ILE A 37 -3.18 -1.66 -6.50
C ILE A 37 -2.95 -2.19 -7.91
N SER A 38 -3.48 -3.37 -8.23
CA SER A 38 -3.39 -3.99 -9.56
C SER A 38 -4.72 -4.65 -9.97
N PRO A 39 -5.22 -4.43 -11.19
CA PRO A 39 -4.66 -3.56 -12.21
C PRO A 39 -5.02 -2.08 -11.95
N ALA A 40 -4.01 -1.22 -11.80
CA ALA A 40 -4.17 0.23 -11.78
C ALA A 40 -2.87 0.95 -12.20
N GLY A 41 -3.00 1.97 -13.03
CA GLY A 41 -1.93 2.83 -13.54
C GLY A 41 -1.72 4.10 -12.73
N HIS A 42 -1.53 5.22 -13.42
CA HIS A 42 -1.13 6.49 -12.80
C HIS A 42 -2.19 7.11 -11.90
N CYS A 43 -3.46 6.96 -12.25
CA CYS A 43 -4.58 7.55 -11.52
C CYS A 43 -5.45 6.45 -10.91
N PRO A 44 -4.97 5.71 -9.89
CA PRO A 44 -5.74 4.61 -9.30
C PRO A 44 -7.07 5.08 -8.71
N HIS A 45 -7.19 6.35 -8.34
CA HIS A 45 -8.41 6.96 -7.83
C HIS A 45 -9.49 7.16 -8.91
N ASP A 46 -9.10 7.28 -10.18
CA ASP A 46 -10.03 7.35 -11.32
C ASP A 46 -10.30 5.96 -11.90
N GLU A 47 -9.27 5.11 -11.96
CA GLU A 47 -9.35 3.77 -12.54
C GLU A 47 -10.12 2.80 -11.64
N VAL A 48 -9.79 2.78 -10.33
CA VAL A 48 -10.37 1.90 -9.31
C VAL A 48 -10.81 2.67 -8.04
N PRO A 49 -11.69 3.70 -8.16
CA PRO A 49 -12.19 4.49 -7.04
C PRO A 49 -12.78 3.67 -5.89
N GLU A 50 -13.38 2.52 -6.13
CA GLU A 50 -13.97 1.68 -5.08
C GLU A 50 -12.90 1.22 -4.08
N VAL A 51 -11.76 0.75 -4.61
CA VAL A 51 -10.63 0.28 -3.80
C VAL A 51 -9.92 1.46 -3.13
N VAL A 52 -9.69 2.55 -3.87
CA VAL A 52 -9.05 3.75 -3.30
C VAL A 52 -9.90 4.36 -2.19
N ASN A 53 -11.22 4.47 -2.38
CA ASN A 53 -12.14 4.98 -1.37
C ASN A 53 -12.23 4.06 -0.15
N TYR A 54 -12.22 2.74 -0.35
CA TYR A 54 -12.15 1.78 0.74
C TYR A 54 -10.88 1.99 1.58
N ILE A 55 -9.72 2.14 0.94
CA ILE A 55 -8.45 2.40 1.62
C ILE A 55 -8.49 3.75 2.36
N LEU A 56 -8.90 4.82 1.67
CA LEU A 56 -8.91 6.18 2.22
C LEU A 56 -9.83 6.27 3.46
N ARG A 57 -11.06 5.75 3.36
CA ARG A 57 -12.01 5.78 4.48
C ARG A 57 -11.52 4.96 5.67
N GLY A 58 -10.94 3.78 5.43
CA GLY A 58 -10.40 2.96 6.49
C GLY A 58 -9.18 3.61 7.16
N TRP A 59 -8.31 4.28 6.38
CA TRP A 59 -7.19 5.04 6.92
C TRP A 59 -7.63 6.23 7.77
N VAL A 60 -8.57 7.04 7.29
CA VAL A 60 -9.13 8.16 8.08
C VAL A 60 -9.75 7.64 9.38
N LYS A 61 -10.54 6.57 9.31
CA LYS A 61 -11.12 5.94 10.52
C LYS A 61 -10.06 5.43 11.49
N ASN A 62 -8.96 4.85 10.99
CA ASN A 62 -7.83 4.43 11.83
C ASN A 62 -7.21 5.64 12.55
N LEU A 63 -7.00 6.77 11.85
CA LEU A 63 -6.47 8.00 12.45
C LEU A 63 -7.41 8.60 13.50
N GLU A 64 -8.69 8.79 13.15
CA GLU A 64 -9.71 9.37 14.05
C GLU A 64 -9.91 8.52 15.32
N SER A 65 -9.67 7.22 15.23
CA SER A 65 -9.76 6.28 16.36
C SER A 65 -8.42 6.06 17.08
N ASN A 66 -7.38 6.84 16.77
CA ASN A 66 -6.03 6.69 17.34
C ASN A 66 -5.49 5.25 17.24
N GLY A 67 -5.73 4.58 16.09
CA GLY A 67 -5.27 3.22 15.83
C GLY A 67 -6.12 2.11 16.45
N ALA A 68 -7.27 2.43 17.06
CA ALA A 68 -8.18 1.40 17.56
C ALA A 68 -8.88 0.64 16.42
N ALA A 69 -9.28 1.32 15.35
CA ALA A 69 -9.73 0.67 14.12
C ALA A 69 -8.53 0.17 13.31
N ALA A 70 -8.58 -1.04 12.78
CA ALA A 70 -7.52 -1.57 11.93
C ALA A 70 -7.40 -0.79 10.60
N LEU A 71 -6.20 -0.80 10.02
CA LEU A 71 -6.00 -0.30 8.66
C LEU A 71 -6.71 -1.20 7.64
N PRO A 72 -7.09 -0.68 6.47
CA PRO A 72 -7.63 -1.47 5.37
C PRO A 72 -6.78 -2.72 5.10
N LEU A 73 -7.45 -3.85 4.89
CA LEU A 73 -6.87 -5.17 4.61
C LEU A 73 -6.21 -5.90 5.80
N LEU A 74 -6.05 -5.25 6.96
CA LEU A 74 -5.45 -5.89 8.14
C LEU A 74 -6.54 -6.34 9.11
N ASP A 75 -6.59 -7.65 9.36
CA ASP A 75 -7.57 -8.24 10.30
C ASP A 75 -7.01 -8.30 11.73
N ASP A 76 -5.69 -8.21 11.88
CA ASP A 76 -4.97 -8.20 13.15
C ASP A 76 -3.86 -7.14 13.18
N LYS A 77 -3.37 -6.82 14.38
CA LYS A 77 -2.32 -5.79 14.59
C LYS A 77 -0.93 -6.28 14.21
N GLU A 78 -0.69 -7.59 14.15
CA GLU A 78 0.63 -8.14 13.83
C GLU A 78 0.93 -8.07 12.33
N ALA A 79 -0.10 -8.14 11.49
CA ALA A 79 -0.04 -8.04 10.04
C ALA A 79 0.53 -6.70 9.55
N VAL A 80 0.48 -5.63 10.37
CA VAL A 80 1.13 -4.34 10.07
C VAL A 80 2.64 -4.49 9.84
N ASN A 81 3.26 -5.53 10.41
CA ASN A 81 4.70 -5.74 10.29
C ASN A 81 5.12 -6.37 8.96
N TYR A 82 4.24 -7.08 8.28
CA TYR A 82 4.61 -7.90 7.11
C TYR A 82 3.87 -7.46 5.86
N ASP A 83 4.43 -7.79 4.70
CA ASP A 83 3.76 -7.54 3.43
C ASP A 83 2.56 -8.49 3.31
N LEU A 84 1.42 -7.94 2.90
CA LEU A 84 0.18 -8.69 2.71
C LEU A 84 -0.35 -8.42 1.31
N THR A 85 -0.86 -9.45 0.64
CA THR A 85 -1.57 -9.30 -0.63
C THR A 85 -2.97 -9.86 -0.46
N LYS A 86 -4.00 -9.07 -0.78
CA LYS A 86 -5.40 -9.48 -0.74
C LYS A 86 -6.09 -9.08 -2.03
N ASP A 87 -7.01 -9.93 -2.48
CA ASP A 87 -7.90 -9.58 -3.57
C ASP A 87 -9.15 -8.90 -3.01
N VAL A 88 -9.49 -7.74 -3.58
CA VAL A 88 -10.65 -6.93 -3.24
C VAL A 88 -11.65 -7.03 -4.37
N GLU A 89 -12.86 -7.46 -4.00
CA GLU A 89 -13.97 -7.64 -4.93
C GLU A 89 -14.95 -6.47 -4.81
N PHE A 90 -15.42 -5.98 -5.96
CA PHE A 90 -16.51 -5.01 -6.01
C PHE A 90 -17.34 -5.19 -7.29
N ILE A 91 -18.51 -4.56 -7.33
CA ILE A 91 -19.41 -4.59 -8.49
C ILE A 91 -19.34 -3.24 -9.19
N ARG A 92 -19.10 -3.25 -10.50
CA ARG A 92 -19.17 -2.07 -11.37
C ARG A 92 -19.94 -2.44 -12.63
N GLU A 93 -20.93 -1.63 -12.98
CA GLU A 93 -21.79 -1.85 -14.17
C GLU A 93 -22.39 -3.26 -14.22
N GLY A 94 -22.82 -3.78 -13.06
CA GLY A 94 -23.40 -5.12 -12.92
C GLY A 94 -22.40 -6.27 -13.06
N SER A 95 -21.12 -5.99 -13.31
CA SER A 95 -20.07 -7.00 -13.41
C SER A 95 -19.20 -7.02 -12.15
N LYS A 96 -18.88 -8.21 -11.66
CA LYS A 96 -17.91 -8.40 -10.59
C LYS A 96 -16.50 -8.08 -11.10
N LYS A 97 -15.79 -7.21 -10.39
CA LYS A 97 -14.39 -6.86 -10.62
C LYS A 97 -13.55 -7.36 -9.45
N LEU A 98 -12.33 -7.80 -9.76
CA LEU A 98 -11.36 -8.29 -8.80
C LEU A 98 -10.09 -7.45 -8.94
N VAL A 99 -9.61 -6.89 -7.84
CA VAL A 99 -8.41 -6.05 -7.81
C VAL A 99 -7.50 -6.54 -6.69
N GLN A 100 -6.26 -6.84 -7.02
CA GLN A 100 -5.25 -7.21 -6.05
C GLN A 100 -4.69 -5.95 -5.39
N VAL A 101 -4.64 -5.95 -4.07
CA VAL A 101 -4.01 -4.89 -3.28
C VAL A 101 -2.90 -5.49 -2.44
N LYS A 102 -1.69 -4.98 -2.64
CA LYS A 102 -0.52 -5.32 -1.84
C LYS A 102 -0.26 -4.22 -0.81
N PHE A 103 -0.34 -4.57 0.46
CA PHE A 103 0.11 -3.75 1.58
C PHE A 103 1.58 -4.05 1.91
N PHE A 104 2.35 -3.00 2.21
CA PHE A 104 3.75 -3.10 2.62
C PHE A 104 3.89 -2.86 4.12
N GLY A 105 4.34 -3.90 4.82
CA GLY A 105 4.54 -3.86 6.27
C GLY A 105 5.78 -3.08 6.68
N SER A 106 5.87 -2.75 7.97
CA SER A 106 7.01 -2.01 8.53
C SER A 106 8.32 -2.83 8.59
N LYS A 107 8.23 -4.17 8.61
CA LYS A 107 9.36 -5.11 8.68
C LYS A 107 9.50 -5.95 7.39
N SER A 108 9.26 -5.36 6.22
CA SER A 108 9.40 -6.08 4.94
C SER A 108 10.83 -6.64 4.78
N SER A 109 10.98 -7.95 5.05
CA SER A 109 12.25 -8.68 5.08
C SER A 109 12.87 -8.87 3.68
N PHE A 110 12.01 -8.90 2.66
CA PHE A 110 12.38 -9.20 1.27
C PHE A 110 13.43 -8.24 0.69
N TRP A 111 13.38 -6.96 1.08
CA TRP A 111 14.24 -5.94 0.49
C TRP A 111 15.62 -5.81 1.11
N ASN A 112 15.77 -6.12 2.41
CA ASN A 112 17.08 -6.16 3.06
C ASN A 112 18.00 -7.19 2.39
N GLN A 113 17.43 -8.31 1.96
CA GLN A 113 18.17 -9.43 1.35
C GLN A 113 18.49 -9.19 -0.13
N ILE A 114 17.59 -8.55 -0.89
CA ILE A 114 17.88 -8.19 -2.29
C ILE A 114 18.92 -7.08 -2.37
N TRP A 115 18.85 -6.07 -1.49
CA TRP A 115 19.83 -4.99 -1.48
C TRP A 115 21.20 -5.42 -0.96
N SER A 116 21.30 -6.36 -0.02
CA SER A 116 22.61 -6.90 0.36
C SER A 116 23.30 -7.58 -0.83
N GLN A 117 22.55 -8.29 -1.66
CA GLN A 117 23.06 -8.93 -2.87
C GLN A 117 23.42 -7.92 -3.98
N ILE A 118 22.62 -6.86 -4.16
CA ILE A 118 22.92 -5.79 -5.12
C ILE A 118 24.14 -4.97 -4.67
N LYS A 119 24.22 -4.61 -3.38
CA LYS A 119 25.34 -3.85 -2.82
C LYS A 119 26.65 -4.65 -2.87
N ALA A 120 26.61 -5.96 -2.62
CA ALA A 120 27.77 -6.84 -2.76
C ALA A 120 28.22 -7.03 -4.22
N ARG A 121 27.36 -6.75 -5.20
CA ARG A 121 27.69 -6.81 -6.64
C ARG A 121 28.21 -5.50 -7.22
N ILE A 122 28.09 -4.39 -6.47
CA ILE A 122 28.53 -3.05 -6.90
C ILE A 122 29.90 -2.70 -6.29
N GLN A 123 30.47 -3.57 -5.45
CA GLN A 123 31.80 -3.42 -4.85
C GLN A 123 32.82 -4.34 -5.51
#